data_AF-A0A2R7LZD4-F1
#
_entry.id   AF-A0A2R7LZD4-F1
#
_cell.length_a   1.000
_cell.length_b   1.000
_cell.length_c   1.000
_cell.angle_alpha   90.00
_cell.angle_beta   90.00
_cell.angle_gamma   90.00
#
_symmetry.space_group_name_H-M   'P 1'
#
loop_
_entity.id
_entity.type
_entity.pdbx_description
1 polymer ?
#
loop_
_entity_poly.entity_id
_entity_poly.type
_entity_poly.pdbx_seq_one_letter_code
_entity_poly.pdbx_strand_id
1 'polypeptide(L)'
;IGVCFYFCFKNSKGFQKSEVKFEHPVLEYLVLAASILTCIFIGYLQFQYKPFGTHYGLATLIPTLVSFFCAYYFDNKSVLTIAITGLAAYVGLSVTPQDLLNNNNFYSDQSLSYSAIMLGVLLVLWTIYSSRIQLKTHFNLIFLTFALHIISIASISNLINDYYGIWLIFAFILAGSSYYFYKVSHDLKAISLYVFMIVYAYIGFNIFLFRVFEHIDLADIWMLLVISLPAYFIGSIILFIKLIKTFNKQIAA
;
A
#
# COMPACT_ATOMS: atom_id res chain seq x y z
N ILE A 1 -11.92 14.71 21.29
CA ILE A 1 -11.58 13.26 21.25
C ILE A 1 -12.52 12.46 22.17
N GLY A 2 -12.44 12.64 23.50
CA GLY A 2 -13.22 11.84 24.46
C GLY A 2 -14.74 11.88 24.26
N VAL A 3 -15.33 13.06 24.01
CA VAL A 3 -16.78 13.21 23.76
C VAL A 3 -17.22 12.46 22.50
N CYS A 4 -16.43 12.52 21.43
CA CYS A 4 -16.71 11.82 20.18
C CYS A 4 -16.70 10.30 20.38
N PHE A 5 -15.65 9.76 21.02
CA PHE A 5 -15.59 8.33 21.30
C PHE A 5 -16.70 7.88 22.26
N TYR A 6 -16.98 8.64 23.32
CA TYR A 6 -18.07 8.33 24.24
C TYR A 6 -19.42 8.22 23.52
N PHE A 7 -19.73 9.18 22.65
CA PHE A 7 -20.96 9.14 21.85
C PHE A 7 -20.98 7.95 20.89
N CYS A 8 -19.87 7.62 20.23
CA CYS A 8 -19.79 6.45 19.36
C CYS A 8 -19.97 5.14 20.12
N PHE A 9 -19.29 4.94 21.25
CA PHE A 9 -19.41 3.72 22.06
C PHE A 9 -20.84 3.50 22.55
N LYS A 10 -21.49 4.58 23.03
CA LYS A 10 -22.88 4.51 23.54
C LYS A 10 -23.89 4.10 22.47
N ASN A 11 -23.68 4.50 21.21
CA ASN A 11 -24.62 4.26 20.11
C ASN A 11 -24.17 3.13 19.17
N SER A 12 -23.11 2.38 19.51
CA SER A 12 -22.61 1.29 18.67
C SER A 12 -23.29 -0.04 18.98
N LYS A 13 -23.35 -0.92 17.98
CA LYS A 13 -23.77 -2.32 18.14
C LYS A 13 -22.67 -3.23 18.71
N GLY A 14 -21.54 -2.65 19.12
CA GLY A 14 -20.35 -3.35 19.57
C GLY A 14 -19.60 -4.11 18.46
N PHE A 15 -18.58 -4.87 18.86
CA PHE A 15 -17.79 -5.69 17.96
C PHE A 15 -18.60 -6.87 17.41
N GLN A 16 -18.59 -7.03 16.09
CA GLN A 16 -19.20 -8.17 15.39
C GLN A 16 -18.24 -8.73 14.36
N LYS A 17 -18.28 -10.04 14.09
CA LYS A 17 -17.40 -10.67 13.09
C LYS A 17 -17.83 -10.37 11.65
N SER A 18 -19.13 -10.22 11.40
CA SER A 18 -19.73 -9.87 10.11
C SER A 18 -19.76 -8.36 9.87
N GLU A 19 -20.03 -7.96 8.62
CA GLU A 19 -20.23 -6.54 8.26
C GLU A 19 -21.44 -5.97 8.99
N VAL A 20 -21.24 -4.84 9.67
CA VAL A 20 -22.29 -4.07 10.33
C VAL A 20 -22.40 -2.75 9.60
N LYS A 21 -23.53 -2.55 8.91
CA LYS A 21 -23.83 -1.23 8.36
C LYS A 21 -24.16 -0.30 9.52
N PHE A 22 -23.50 0.86 9.55
CA PHE A 22 -23.89 1.95 10.43
C PHE A 22 -25.34 2.31 10.16
N GLU A 23 -26.15 2.43 11.22
CA GLU A 23 -27.54 2.87 11.10
C GLU A 23 -27.62 4.32 10.62
N HIS A 24 -26.61 5.13 10.97
CA HIS A 24 -26.51 6.52 10.56
C HIS A 24 -25.07 6.84 10.09
N PRO A 25 -24.89 7.42 8.87
CA PRO A 25 -23.57 7.80 8.35
C PRO A 25 -22.77 8.74 9.28
N VAL A 26 -23.47 9.54 10.10
CA VAL A 26 -22.86 10.48 11.05
C VAL A 26 -21.93 9.77 12.04
N LEU A 27 -22.29 8.57 12.49
CA LEU A 27 -21.46 7.81 13.42
C LEU A 27 -20.14 7.37 12.77
N GLU A 28 -20.18 6.99 11.49
CA GLU A 28 -18.99 6.60 10.73
C GLU A 28 -18.00 7.78 10.63
N TYR A 29 -18.50 8.96 10.27
CA TYR A 29 -17.68 10.17 10.20
C TYR A 29 -17.17 10.63 11.58
N LEU A 30 -17.95 10.42 12.64
CA LEU A 30 -17.52 10.80 13.99
C LEU A 30 -16.39 9.92 14.52
N VAL A 31 -16.42 8.61 14.25
CA VAL A 31 -15.31 7.70 14.57
C VAL A 31 -14.06 8.07 13.77
N LEU A 32 -14.22 8.38 12.47
CA LEU A 32 -13.13 8.84 11.63
C LEU A 32 -12.50 10.13 12.17
N ALA A 33 -13.33 11.13 12.48
CA ALA A 33 -12.88 12.40 13.05
C ALA A 33 -12.15 12.20 14.38
N ALA A 34 -12.67 11.34 15.27
CA ALA A 34 -12.03 11.03 16.54
C ALA A 34 -10.66 10.37 16.35
N SER A 35 -10.53 9.47 15.36
CA SER A 35 -9.28 8.77 15.05
C SER A 35 -8.23 9.72 14.49
N ILE A 36 -8.61 10.59 13.55
CA ILE A 36 -7.73 11.64 13.00
C ILE A 36 -7.29 12.60 14.10
N LEU A 37 -8.23 13.09 14.92
CA LEU A 37 -7.91 14.02 16.00
C LEU A 37 -6.98 13.39 17.05
N THR A 38 -7.07 12.08 17.26
CA THR A 38 -6.13 11.33 18.11
C THR A 38 -4.73 11.30 17.48
N CYS A 39 -4.62 11.04 16.17
CA CYS A 39 -3.33 11.10 15.47
C CYS A 39 -2.70 12.49 15.58
N ILE A 40 -3.48 13.55 15.34
CA ILE A 40 -3.02 14.95 15.43
C ILE A 40 -2.55 15.27 16.85
N PHE A 41 -3.34 14.89 17.86
CA PHE A 41 -3.03 15.19 19.25
C PHE A 41 -1.74 14.50 19.71
N ILE A 42 -1.58 13.20 19.44
CA ILE A 42 -0.36 12.46 19.81
C ILE A 42 0.84 12.98 19.01
N GLY A 43 0.67 13.26 17.71
CA GLY A 43 1.72 13.84 16.87
C GLY A 43 2.18 15.20 17.40
N TYR A 44 1.25 16.07 17.81
CA TYR A 44 1.56 17.37 18.42
C TYR A 44 2.28 17.21 19.76
N LEU A 45 1.80 16.31 20.62
CA LEU A 45 2.48 16.02 21.89
C LEU A 45 3.92 15.54 21.67
N GLN A 46 4.13 14.65 20.69
CA GLN A 46 5.47 14.21 20.33
C GLN A 46 6.35 15.35 19.83
N PHE A 47 5.82 16.22 18.97
CA PHE A 47 6.56 17.34 18.41
C PHE A 47 6.98 18.36 19.48
N GLN A 48 6.04 18.79 20.32
CA GLN A 48 6.26 19.88 21.26
C GLN A 48 6.97 19.43 22.54
N TYR A 49 6.58 18.29 23.10
CA TYR A 49 7.01 17.86 24.43
C TYR A 49 7.95 16.65 24.41
N LYS A 50 8.11 15.98 23.26
CA LYS A 50 8.92 14.78 23.09
C LYS A 50 8.74 13.73 24.20
N PRO A 51 7.50 13.36 24.59
CA PRO A 51 7.22 12.33 25.61
C PRO A 51 7.94 11.00 25.33
N PHE A 52 8.13 10.64 24.06
CA PHE A 52 8.85 9.42 23.66
C PHE A 52 10.31 9.69 23.29
N GLY A 53 10.87 10.84 23.70
CA GLY A 53 12.22 11.27 23.36
C GLY A 53 12.40 11.39 21.84
N THR A 54 13.50 10.84 21.33
CA THR A 54 13.82 10.78 19.89
C THR A 54 13.19 9.59 19.18
N HIS A 55 12.43 8.73 19.88
CA HIS A 55 11.79 7.56 19.30
C HIS A 55 10.44 7.91 18.66
N TYR A 56 10.50 8.59 17.51
CA TYR A 56 9.31 8.99 16.74
C TYR A 56 8.41 7.82 16.31
N GLY A 57 8.95 6.60 16.18
CA GLY A 57 8.15 5.40 15.91
C GLY A 57 7.13 5.10 17.02
N LEU A 58 7.49 5.23 18.30
CA LEU A 58 6.53 4.97 19.38
C LEU A 58 5.35 5.95 19.36
N ALA A 59 5.59 7.19 18.92
CA ALA A 59 4.55 8.19 18.77
C ALA A 59 3.55 7.89 17.65
N THR A 60 3.94 7.14 16.61
CA THR A 60 3.02 6.69 15.55
C THR A 60 2.32 5.38 15.92
N LEU A 61 2.94 4.52 16.73
CA LEU A 61 2.39 3.23 17.13
C LEU A 61 1.12 3.36 17.99
N ILE A 62 1.10 4.29 18.95
CA ILE A 62 -0.05 4.49 19.84
C ILE A 62 -1.34 4.84 19.06
N PRO A 63 -1.38 5.90 18.23
CA PRO A 63 -2.57 6.24 17.46
C PRO A 63 -2.92 5.16 16.44
N THR A 64 -1.93 4.40 15.96
CA THR A 64 -2.14 3.22 15.09
C THR A 64 -2.93 2.13 15.81
N LEU A 65 -2.53 1.76 17.03
CA LEU A 65 -3.23 0.76 17.83
C LEU A 65 -4.66 1.18 18.17
N VAL A 66 -4.85 2.45 18.55
CA VAL A 66 -6.18 3.03 18.77
C VAL A 66 -7.02 2.96 17.50
N SER A 67 -6.45 3.30 16.35
CA SER A 67 -7.16 3.25 15.06
C SER A 67 -7.51 1.81 14.66
N PHE A 68 -6.62 0.83 14.85
CA PHE A 68 -6.96 -0.58 14.62
C PHE A 68 -8.11 -1.04 15.50
N PHE A 69 -8.07 -0.71 16.79
CA PHE A 69 -9.15 -1.04 17.71
C PHE A 69 -10.47 -0.42 17.24
N CYS A 70 -10.49 0.87 16.93
CA CYS A 70 -11.67 1.56 16.46
C CYS A 70 -12.17 1.02 15.11
N ALA A 71 -11.28 0.71 14.17
CA ALA A 71 -11.62 0.14 12.88
C ALA A 71 -12.37 -1.19 13.02
N TYR A 72 -11.86 -2.10 13.87
CA TYR A 72 -12.47 -3.41 14.08
C TYR A 72 -13.74 -3.34 14.95
N TYR A 73 -13.74 -2.49 15.98
CA TYR A 73 -14.87 -2.35 16.89
C TYR A 73 -16.07 -1.68 16.21
N PHE A 74 -15.84 -0.57 15.49
CA PHE A 74 -16.89 0.19 14.82
C PHE A 74 -17.14 -0.26 13.38
N ASP A 75 -16.33 -1.16 12.84
CA ASP A 75 -16.42 -1.62 11.45
C ASP A 75 -16.21 -0.50 10.40
N ASN A 76 -15.21 0.35 10.63
CA ASN A 76 -14.97 1.53 9.80
C ASN A 76 -13.75 1.32 8.86
N LYS A 77 -14.04 1.24 7.56
CA LYS A 77 -13.04 1.06 6.48
C LYS A 77 -12.04 2.22 6.42
N SER A 78 -12.50 3.46 6.60
CA SER A 78 -11.64 4.66 6.53
C SER A 78 -10.71 4.77 7.74
N VAL A 79 -11.12 4.29 8.91
CA VAL A 79 -10.24 4.24 10.09
C VAL A 79 -9.21 3.13 9.93
N LEU A 80 -9.56 2.02 9.27
CA LEU A 80 -8.62 0.95 8.97
C LEU A 80 -7.49 1.43 8.06
N THR A 81 -7.77 2.25 7.05
CA THR A 81 -6.71 2.80 6.18
C THR A 81 -5.73 3.65 6.98
N ILE A 82 -6.21 4.50 7.90
CA ILE A 82 -5.36 5.28 8.82
C ILE A 82 -4.48 4.35 9.67
N ALA A 83 -5.04 3.27 10.19
CA ALA A 83 -4.29 2.31 11.01
C ALA A 83 -3.17 1.64 10.21
N ILE A 84 -3.45 1.18 8.98
CA ILE A 84 -2.42 0.56 8.11
C ILE A 84 -1.36 1.59 7.71
N THR A 85 -1.74 2.82 7.38
CA THR A 85 -0.80 3.91 7.09
C THR A 85 0.07 4.24 8.30
N GLY A 86 -0.50 4.29 9.50
CA GLY A 86 0.24 4.49 10.75
C GLY A 86 1.23 3.35 11.03
N LEU A 87 0.85 2.10 10.73
CA LEU A 87 1.73 0.94 10.84
C LEU A 87 2.89 1.02 9.83
N ALA A 88 2.62 1.42 8.59
CA ALA A 88 3.67 1.68 7.60
C ALA A 88 4.64 2.77 8.07
N ALA A 89 4.12 3.87 8.63
CA ALA A 89 4.93 4.94 9.20
C ALA A 89 5.81 4.46 10.36
N TYR A 90 5.27 3.58 11.23
CA TYR A 90 6.02 2.97 12.33
C TYR A 90 7.18 2.09 11.84
N VAL A 91 6.97 1.29 10.80
CA VAL A 91 7.98 0.40 10.19
C VAL A 91 9.10 1.18 9.48
N GLY A 92 8.99 2.51 9.41
CA GLY A 92 10.02 3.38 8.83
C GLY A 92 9.64 3.93 7.46
N LEU A 93 8.46 3.59 6.91
CA LEU A 93 7.95 4.19 5.67
C LEU A 93 7.37 5.59 5.88
N SER A 94 7.75 6.27 6.97
CA SER A 94 7.38 7.65 7.22
C SER A 94 8.37 8.57 6.51
N VAL A 95 7.83 9.49 5.73
CA VAL A 95 8.60 10.54 5.08
C VAL A 95 8.12 11.84 5.67
N THR A 96 9.00 12.61 6.30
CA THR A 96 8.62 13.96 6.72
C THR A 96 8.73 14.90 5.51
N PRO A 97 7.83 15.90 5.37
CA PRO A 97 7.95 16.90 4.32
C PRO A 97 9.29 17.66 4.36
N GLN A 98 9.88 17.80 5.54
CA GLN A 98 11.18 18.45 5.74
C GLN A 98 12.32 17.60 5.20
N ASP A 99 12.26 16.29 5.40
CA ASP A 99 13.23 15.40 4.77
C ASP A 99 13.12 15.57 3.24
N LEU A 100 11.90 15.66 2.66
CA LEU A 100 11.69 15.73 1.20
C LEU A 100 12.32 16.98 0.57
N LEU A 101 12.40 18.05 1.36
CA LEU A 101 13.01 19.31 0.95
C LEU A 101 14.53 19.31 1.15
N ASN A 102 15.05 18.53 2.10
CA ASN A 102 16.44 18.63 2.56
C ASN A 102 17.33 17.45 2.17
N ASN A 103 16.79 16.28 1.84
CA ASN A 103 17.53 15.06 1.54
C ASN A 103 17.25 14.54 0.13
N ASN A 104 18.30 14.28 -0.66
CA ASN A 104 18.19 13.68 -2.00
C ASN A 104 18.36 12.15 -2.00
N ASN A 105 18.71 11.52 -0.87
CA ASN A 105 19.08 10.09 -0.77
C ASN A 105 18.04 9.23 -0.03
N PHE A 106 16.76 9.50 -0.23
CA PHE A 106 15.66 8.81 0.46
C PHE A 106 15.52 7.33 0.17
N TYR A 107 15.79 6.95 -1.07
CA TYR A 107 15.53 5.61 -1.57
C TYR A 107 16.76 4.70 -1.48
N SER A 108 17.82 5.18 -0.82
CA SER A 108 19.13 4.53 -0.80
C SER A 108 19.29 3.49 0.31
N ASP A 109 18.41 3.48 1.33
CA ASP A 109 18.51 2.55 2.44
C ASP A 109 17.75 1.24 2.16
N GLN A 110 18.52 0.19 1.86
CA GLN A 110 17.99 -1.16 1.61
C GLN A 110 17.23 -1.73 2.81
N SER A 111 17.57 -1.34 4.04
CA SER A 111 16.90 -1.85 5.26
C SER A 111 15.41 -1.51 5.29
N LEU A 112 15.04 -0.34 4.78
CA LEU A 112 13.67 0.14 4.69
C LEU A 112 12.83 -0.72 3.73
N SER A 113 13.47 -1.16 2.65
CA SER A 113 12.82 -1.90 1.58
C SER A 113 12.47 -3.33 2.00
N TYR A 114 13.35 -3.99 2.76
CA TYR A 114 13.04 -5.30 3.36
C TYR A 114 11.90 -5.20 4.35
N SER A 115 11.89 -4.16 5.18
CA SER A 115 10.83 -3.90 6.17
C SER A 115 9.48 -3.62 5.50
N ALA A 116 9.48 -2.90 4.38
CA ALA A 116 8.30 -2.66 3.55
C ALA A 116 7.72 -3.96 2.99
N ILE A 117 8.56 -4.79 2.36
CA ILE A 117 8.12 -6.06 1.78
C ILE A 117 7.61 -7.00 2.88
N MET A 118 8.31 -7.08 4.02
CA MET A 118 7.85 -7.85 5.17
C MET A 118 6.47 -7.39 5.64
N LEU A 119 6.26 -6.08 5.78
CA LEU A 119 4.94 -5.53 6.13
C LEU A 119 3.88 -5.93 5.10
N GLY A 120 4.16 -5.76 3.80
CA GLY A 120 3.23 -6.15 2.75
C GLY A 120 2.86 -7.64 2.78
N VAL A 121 3.85 -8.51 3.01
CA VAL A 121 3.63 -9.96 3.17
C VAL A 121 2.78 -10.25 4.41
N LEU A 122 3.03 -9.57 5.53
CA LEU A 122 2.22 -9.71 6.74
C LEU A 122 0.77 -9.29 6.51
N LEU A 123 0.51 -8.23 5.74
CA LEU A 123 -0.85 -7.83 5.38
C LEU A 123 -1.55 -8.88 4.50
N VAL A 124 -0.83 -9.52 3.58
CA VAL A 124 -1.35 -10.65 2.78
C VAL A 124 -1.68 -11.84 3.68
N LEU A 125 -0.75 -12.24 4.55
CA LEU A 125 -0.95 -13.34 5.49
C LEU A 125 -2.12 -13.07 6.43
N TRP A 126 -2.24 -11.84 6.94
CA TRP A 126 -3.38 -11.42 7.74
C TRP A 126 -4.69 -11.54 6.97
N THR A 127 -4.71 -11.14 5.70
CA THR A 127 -5.91 -11.28 4.85
C THR A 127 -6.32 -12.75 4.70
N ILE A 128 -5.36 -13.63 4.43
CA ILE A 128 -5.61 -15.08 4.33
C ILE A 128 -6.16 -15.62 5.65
N TYR A 129 -5.50 -15.28 6.76
CA TYR A 129 -5.91 -15.72 8.09
C TYR A 129 -7.32 -15.22 8.45
N SER A 130 -7.57 -13.92 8.30
CA SER A 130 -8.86 -13.26 8.57
C SER A 130 -9.98 -13.88 7.74
N SER A 131 -9.70 -14.23 6.47
CA SER A 131 -10.66 -14.93 5.61
C SER A 131 -10.95 -16.36 6.07
N ARG A 132 -9.97 -17.08 6.60
CA ARG A 132 -10.17 -18.45 7.12
C ARG A 132 -11.09 -18.48 8.34
N ILE A 133 -10.96 -17.48 9.22
CA ILE A 133 -11.77 -17.37 10.44
C ILE A 133 -13.06 -16.55 10.25
N GLN A 134 -13.35 -16.12 9.02
CA GLN A 134 -14.51 -15.29 8.66
C GLN A 134 -14.60 -14.00 9.50
N LEU A 135 -13.46 -13.37 9.76
CA LEU A 135 -13.36 -12.11 10.50
C LEU A 135 -13.31 -10.96 9.51
N LYS A 136 -14.33 -10.10 9.51
CA LYS A 136 -14.40 -8.84 8.74
C LYS A 136 -13.87 -8.97 7.31
N THR A 137 -14.36 -9.97 6.56
CA THR A 137 -13.85 -10.32 5.22
C THR A 137 -13.96 -9.18 4.20
N HIS A 138 -14.85 -8.21 4.41
CA HIS A 138 -14.94 -6.98 3.62
C HIS A 138 -13.75 -6.02 3.80
N PHE A 139 -12.88 -6.22 4.79
CA PHE A 139 -11.61 -5.50 4.93
C PHE A 139 -10.50 -6.06 4.03
N ASN A 140 -10.68 -7.28 3.49
CA ASN A 140 -9.65 -7.97 2.70
C ASN A 140 -9.14 -7.11 1.54
N LEU A 141 -10.05 -6.43 0.83
CA LEU A 141 -9.66 -5.57 -0.30
C LEU A 141 -8.71 -4.45 0.14
N ILE A 142 -8.95 -3.84 1.31
CA ILE A 142 -8.11 -2.76 1.85
C ILE A 142 -6.71 -3.29 2.15
N PHE A 143 -6.61 -4.39 2.90
CA PHE A 143 -5.32 -5.00 3.22
C PHE A 143 -4.52 -5.39 1.96
N LEU A 144 -5.18 -6.00 0.98
CA LEU A 144 -4.55 -6.40 -0.27
C LEU A 144 -4.11 -5.20 -1.12
N THR A 145 -4.90 -4.12 -1.17
CA THR A 145 -4.51 -2.90 -1.88
C THR A 145 -3.25 -2.28 -1.27
N PHE A 146 -3.19 -2.15 0.06
CA PHE A 146 -1.99 -1.67 0.73
C PHE A 146 -0.79 -2.60 0.50
N ALA A 147 -0.98 -3.91 0.62
CA ALA A 147 0.08 -4.88 0.39
C ALA A 147 0.66 -4.77 -1.04
N LEU A 148 -0.20 -4.64 -2.06
CA LEU A 148 0.20 -4.47 -3.45
C LEU A 148 1.07 -3.21 -3.61
N HIS A 149 0.57 -2.05 -3.16
CA HIS A 149 1.32 -0.80 -3.27
C HIS A 149 2.67 -0.86 -2.56
N ILE A 150 2.70 -1.34 -1.32
CA ILE A 150 3.93 -1.39 -0.51
C ILE A 150 4.97 -2.31 -1.14
N ILE A 151 4.60 -3.55 -1.51
CA ILE A 151 5.52 -4.52 -2.11
C ILE A 151 6.02 -4.00 -3.47
N SER A 152 5.12 -3.49 -4.31
CA SER A 152 5.49 -3.02 -5.65
C SER A 152 6.39 -1.79 -5.61
N ILE A 153 6.08 -0.79 -4.79
CA ILE A 153 6.91 0.42 -4.69
C ILE A 153 8.28 0.09 -4.11
N ALA A 154 8.36 -0.74 -3.07
CA ALA A 154 9.62 -1.19 -2.50
C ALA A 154 10.47 -1.95 -3.53
N SER A 155 9.84 -2.83 -4.32
CA SER A 155 10.55 -3.60 -5.35
C SER A 155 11.03 -2.72 -6.50
N ILE A 156 10.20 -1.78 -6.98
CA ILE A 156 10.56 -0.81 -8.03
C ILE A 156 11.71 0.09 -7.58
N SER A 157 11.70 0.57 -6.34
CA SER A 157 12.79 1.38 -5.80
C SER A 157 14.14 0.66 -5.84
N ASN A 158 14.17 -0.65 -5.55
CA ASN A 158 15.41 -1.43 -5.56
C ASN A 158 15.79 -1.94 -6.95
N LEU A 159 14.84 -1.99 -7.87
CA LEU A 159 15.10 -2.24 -9.30
C LEU A 159 15.90 -1.11 -9.96
N ILE A 160 15.99 0.07 -9.34
CA ILE A 160 16.77 1.22 -9.84
C ILE A 160 18.12 1.34 -9.09
N ASN A 161 18.30 0.64 -7.97
CA ASN A 161 19.52 0.72 -7.17
C ASN A 161 20.63 -0.20 -7.71
N ASP A 162 21.83 0.33 -7.94
CA ASP A 162 22.94 -0.35 -8.67
C ASP A 162 23.78 -1.31 -7.80
N TYR A 163 23.33 -1.60 -6.58
CA TYR A 163 24.09 -2.43 -5.65
C TYR A 163 24.16 -3.91 -6.07
N TYR A 164 25.35 -4.39 -6.44
CA TYR A 164 25.79 -5.80 -6.51
C TYR A 164 24.75 -6.85 -7.00
N GLY A 165 23.98 -6.54 -8.06
CA GLY A 165 23.07 -7.54 -8.66
C GLY A 165 21.80 -7.89 -7.84
N ILE A 166 21.61 -7.26 -6.67
CA ILE A 166 20.45 -7.49 -5.79
C ILE A 166 19.11 -7.18 -6.47
N TRP A 167 19.13 -6.34 -7.49
CA TRP A 167 17.97 -5.98 -8.28
C TRP A 167 17.25 -7.17 -8.92
N LEU A 168 17.97 -8.25 -9.25
CA LEU A 168 17.35 -9.47 -9.78
C LEU A 168 16.42 -10.11 -8.74
N ILE A 169 16.80 -10.10 -7.45
CA ILE A 169 15.95 -10.61 -6.37
C ILE A 169 14.65 -9.80 -6.30
N PHE A 170 14.76 -8.47 -6.36
CA PHE A 170 13.59 -7.60 -6.37
C PHE A 170 12.75 -7.71 -7.65
N ALA A 171 13.38 -8.02 -8.80
CA ALA A 171 12.66 -8.36 -10.02
C ALA A 171 11.81 -9.63 -9.84
N PHE A 172 12.38 -10.68 -9.23
CA PHE A 172 11.63 -11.91 -8.92
C PHE A 172 10.53 -11.68 -7.89
N ILE A 173 10.77 -10.87 -6.86
CA ILE A 173 9.74 -10.49 -5.87
C ILE A 173 8.62 -9.73 -6.57
N LEU A 174 8.93 -8.77 -7.43
CA LEU A 174 7.92 -8.01 -8.16
C LEU A 174 7.11 -8.94 -9.07
N ALA A 175 7.76 -9.79 -9.86
CA ALA A 175 7.08 -10.75 -10.73
C ALA A 175 6.18 -11.72 -9.95
N GLY A 176 6.68 -12.27 -8.84
CA GLY A 176 5.90 -13.13 -7.94
C GLY A 176 4.70 -12.41 -7.32
N SER A 177 4.89 -11.16 -6.90
CA SER A 177 3.81 -10.33 -6.36
C SER A 177 2.76 -10.02 -7.43
N SER A 178 3.16 -9.65 -8.65
CA SER A 178 2.25 -9.37 -9.76
C SER A 178 1.44 -10.62 -10.14
N TYR A 179 2.07 -11.79 -10.18
CA TYR A 179 1.36 -13.05 -10.42
C TYR A 179 0.35 -13.37 -9.32
N TYR A 180 0.73 -13.20 -8.05
CA TYR A 180 -0.17 -13.40 -6.92
C TYR A 180 -1.38 -12.45 -6.99
N PHE A 181 -1.14 -11.14 -7.16
CA PHE A 181 -2.20 -10.15 -7.22
C PHE A 181 -3.06 -10.27 -8.49
N TYR A 182 -2.51 -10.76 -9.60
CA TYR A 182 -3.30 -11.14 -10.77
C TYR A 182 -4.32 -12.23 -10.44
N LYS A 183 -3.90 -13.29 -9.73
CA LYS A 183 -4.83 -14.35 -9.32
C LYS A 183 -5.89 -13.81 -8.36
N VAL A 184 -5.46 -13.10 -7.32
CA VAL A 184 -6.36 -12.54 -6.31
C VAL A 184 -7.34 -11.53 -6.89
N SER A 185 -6.94 -10.72 -7.88
CA SER A 185 -7.85 -9.76 -8.50
C SER A 185 -8.98 -10.45 -9.26
N HIS A 186 -8.72 -11.60 -9.89
CA HIS A 186 -9.75 -12.42 -10.54
C HIS A 186 -10.67 -13.07 -9.50
N ASP A 187 -10.10 -13.66 -8.44
CA ASP A 187 -10.85 -14.33 -7.38
C ASP A 187 -11.81 -13.36 -6.67
N LEU A 188 -11.35 -12.13 -6.38
CA LEU A 188 -12.14 -11.09 -5.72
C LEU A 188 -12.96 -10.21 -6.68
N LYS A 189 -12.85 -10.45 -8.00
CA LYS A 189 -13.46 -9.60 -9.04
C LYS A 189 -13.16 -8.10 -8.83
N ALA A 190 -11.93 -7.79 -8.41
CA ALA A 190 -11.53 -6.45 -7.97
C ALA A 190 -10.75 -5.69 -9.05
N ILE A 191 -11.42 -4.75 -9.73
CA ILE A 191 -10.85 -3.93 -10.81
C ILE A 191 -9.68 -3.08 -10.32
N SER A 192 -9.78 -2.46 -9.14
CA SER A 192 -8.72 -1.61 -8.60
C SER A 192 -7.39 -2.38 -8.41
N LEU A 193 -7.45 -3.58 -7.83
CA LEU A 193 -6.27 -4.43 -7.64
C LEU A 193 -5.63 -4.81 -8.98
N TYR A 194 -6.44 -5.20 -9.96
CA TYR A 194 -5.96 -5.57 -11.29
C TYR A 194 -5.26 -4.40 -11.99
N VAL A 195 -5.87 -3.21 -11.97
CA VAL A 195 -5.33 -2.01 -12.60
C VAL A 195 -3.98 -1.64 -11.99
N PHE A 196 -3.88 -1.54 -10.67
CA PHE A 196 -2.61 -1.20 -10.02
C PHE A 196 -1.54 -2.27 -10.22
N MET A 197 -1.92 -3.55 -10.23
CA MET A 197 -0.98 -4.65 -10.49
C MET A 197 -0.38 -4.53 -11.89
N ILE A 198 -1.18 -4.26 -12.93
CA ILE A 198 -0.66 -4.09 -14.29
C ILE A 198 0.25 -2.86 -14.38
N VAL A 199 -0.15 -1.74 -13.77
CA VAL A 199 0.67 -0.53 -13.78
C VAL A 199 2.04 -0.79 -13.17
N TYR A 200 2.10 -1.45 -12.00
CA TYR A 200 3.37 -1.77 -11.35
C TYR A 200 4.19 -2.80 -12.12
N ALA A 201 3.54 -3.83 -12.68
CA ALA A 201 4.21 -4.82 -13.51
C ALA A 201 4.82 -4.16 -14.76
N TYR A 202 4.09 -3.24 -15.40
CA TYR A 202 4.57 -2.50 -16.57
C TYR A 202 5.78 -1.62 -16.22
N ILE A 203 5.69 -0.84 -15.14
CA ILE A 203 6.82 0.02 -14.71
C ILE A 203 8.05 -0.83 -14.39
N GLY A 204 7.89 -1.88 -13.59
CA GLY A 204 9.01 -2.76 -13.24
C GLY A 204 9.59 -3.51 -14.42
N PHE A 205 8.75 -3.94 -15.37
CA PHE A 205 9.21 -4.59 -16.59
C PHE A 205 10.03 -3.65 -17.47
N ASN A 206 9.63 -2.38 -17.61
CA ASN A 206 10.41 -1.39 -18.35
C ASN A 206 11.78 -1.13 -17.71
N ILE A 207 11.83 -0.99 -16.38
CA ILE A 207 13.10 -0.81 -15.65
C ILE A 207 13.98 -2.06 -15.82
N PHE A 208 13.40 -3.26 -15.72
CA PHE A 208 14.10 -4.51 -15.95
C PHE A 208 14.70 -4.59 -17.36
N LEU A 209 13.92 -4.25 -18.39
CA LEU A 209 14.40 -4.23 -19.77
C LEU A 209 15.54 -3.24 -19.96
N PHE A 210 15.42 -2.03 -19.41
CA PHE A 210 16.46 -1.02 -19.48
C PHE A 210 17.78 -1.52 -18.87
N ARG A 211 17.72 -2.16 -17.70
CA ARG A 211 18.90 -2.75 -17.06
C ARG A 211 19.54 -3.87 -17.85
N VAL A 212 18.73 -4.73 -18.47
CA VAL A 212 19.26 -5.79 -19.35
C VAL A 212 19.98 -5.16 -20.55
N PHE A 213 19.43 -4.09 -21.12
CA PHE A 213 20.05 -3.39 -22.25
C PHE A 213 21.33 -2.65 -21.88
N GLU A 214 21.49 -2.12 -20.67
CA GLU A 214 22.76 -1.53 -20.22
C GLU A 214 23.93 -2.52 -20.21
N HIS A 215 23.65 -3.83 -20.07
CA HIS A 215 24.67 -4.87 -20.07
C HIS A 215 25.00 -5.41 -21.47
N ILE A 216 24.29 -4.96 -22.50
CA ILE A 216 24.48 -5.38 -23.90
C ILE A 216 25.03 -4.19 -24.68
N ASP A 217 26.08 -4.40 -25.47
CA ASP A 217 26.58 -3.36 -26.37
C ASP A 217 25.59 -3.17 -27.54
N LEU A 218 24.77 -2.11 -27.46
CA LEU A 218 23.69 -1.80 -28.41
C LEU A 218 23.99 -0.56 -29.26
N ALA A 219 25.27 -0.19 -29.42
CA ALA A 219 25.67 1.03 -30.14
C ALA A 219 24.98 1.19 -31.51
N ASP A 220 24.86 0.10 -32.28
CA ASP A 220 24.28 0.11 -33.63
C ASP A 220 22.74 0.13 -33.65
N ILE A 221 22.08 -0.30 -32.58
CA ILE A 221 20.61 -0.44 -32.49
C ILE A 221 19.98 0.70 -31.68
N TRP A 222 20.79 1.47 -30.94
CA TRP A 222 20.33 2.54 -30.06
C TRP A 222 19.41 3.55 -30.75
N MET A 223 19.79 4.01 -31.94
CA MET A 223 18.99 4.97 -32.72
C MET A 223 17.63 4.38 -33.12
N LEU A 224 17.59 3.10 -33.52
CA LEU A 224 16.35 2.41 -33.87
C LEU A 224 15.43 2.25 -32.65
N LEU A 225 16.02 1.93 -31.48
CA LEU A 225 15.29 1.81 -30.22
C LEU A 225 14.62 3.14 -29.85
N VAL A 226 15.36 4.25 -29.89
CA VAL A 226 14.82 5.60 -29.60
C VAL A 226 13.66 5.97 -30.54
N ILE A 227 13.79 5.70 -31.85
CA ILE A 227 12.74 5.97 -32.83
C ILE A 227 11.50 5.10 -32.58
N SER A 228 11.67 3.89 -32.05
CA SER A 228 10.58 2.96 -31.75
C SER A 228 9.80 3.28 -30.45
N LEU A 229 10.35 4.09 -29.54
CA LEU A 229 9.75 4.40 -28.23
C LEU A 229 8.32 4.97 -28.31
N PRO A 230 7.99 5.94 -29.20
CA PRO A 230 6.63 6.45 -29.31
C PRO A 230 5.62 5.36 -29.71
N ALA A 231 6.00 4.49 -30.65
CA ALA A 231 5.16 3.38 -31.08
C ALA A 231 4.97 2.35 -29.96
N TYR A 232 6.03 2.04 -29.21
CA TYR A 232 5.96 1.20 -28.01
C TYR A 232 4.99 1.77 -26.97
N PHE A 233 5.08 3.07 -26.68
CA PHE A 233 4.22 3.72 -25.68
C PHE A 233 2.75 3.72 -26.11
N ILE A 234 2.46 4.08 -27.37
CA ILE A 234 1.09 4.00 -27.93
C ILE A 234 0.56 2.57 -27.85
N GLY A 235 1.37 1.58 -28.26
CA GLY A 235 1.01 0.16 -28.18
C GLY A 235 0.70 -0.27 -26.74
N SER A 236 1.49 0.19 -25.77
CA SER A 236 1.28 -0.12 -24.35
C SER A 236 -0.03 0.45 -23.80
N ILE A 237 -0.41 1.67 -24.20
CA ILE A 237 -1.69 2.30 -23.80
C ILE A 237 -2.86 1.51 -24.38
N ILE A 238 -2.80 1.16 -25.67
CA ILE A 238 -3.85 0.39 -26.34
C ILE A 238 -4.00 -0.98 -25.66
N LEU A 239 -2.88 -1.64 -25.36
CA LEU A 239 -2.86 -2.92 -24.65
C LEU A 239 -3.47 -2.79 -23.25
N PHE A 240 -3.08 -1.77 -22.48
CA PHE A 240 -3.60 -1.49 -21.15
C PHE A 240 -5.13 -1.31 -21.17
N ILE A 241 -5.66 -0.50 -22.09
CA ILE A 241 -7.10 -0.30 -22.26
C ILE A 241 -7.79 -1.63 -22.63
N LYS A 242 -7.19 -2.43 -23.51
CA LYS A 242 -7.73 -3.74 -23.93
C LYS A 242 -7.79 -4.72 -22.76
N LEU A 243 -6.75 -4.77 -21.92
CA LEU A 243 -6.70 -5.62 -20.72
C LEU A 243 -7.79 -5.24 -19.73
N ILE A 244 -7.93 -3.94 -19.41
CA ILE A 244 -8.99 -3.47 -18.50
C ILE A 244 -10.37 -3.78 -19.04
N LYS A 245 -10.64 -3.52 -20.32
CA LYS A 245 -11.94 -3.83 -20.93
C LYS A 245 -12.25 -5.32 -20.89
N THR A 246 -11.26 -6.17 -21.16
CA THR A 246 -11.41 -7.62 -21.10
C THR A 246 -11.72 -8.08 -19.68
N PHE A 247 -10.95 -7.61 -18.71
CA PHE A 247 -11.13 -7.96 -17.30
C PHE A 247 -12.50 -7.50 -16.76
N ASN A 248 -12.92 -6.27 -17.09
CA ASN A 248 -14.22 -5.75 -16.69
C ASN A 248 -15.37 -6.59 -17.27
N LYS A 249 -15.25 -7.03 -18.54
CA LYS A 249 -16.23 -7.93 -19.17
C LYS A 249 -16.28 -9.29 -18.48
N GLN A 250 -15.13 -9.86 -18.10
CA GLN A 250 -15.05 -11.16 -17.42
C GLN A 250 -15.66 -11.11 -16.02
N ILE A 251 -15.52 -9.99 -15.31
CA ILE A 251 -16.11 -9.81 -13.97
C ILE A 251 -17.63 -9.64 -14.03
N ALA A 252 -18.11 -8.94 -15.05
CA ALA A 252 -19.53 -8.65 -15.26
C ALA A 252 -20.32 -9.86 -15.79
N ALA A 253 -19.65 -10.86 -16.34
CA ALA A 253 -20.20 -12.17 -16.68
C ALA A 253 -20.30 -13.09 -15.45
#